data_AF-A0A958R548-F1
#
_entry.id   AF-A0A958R548-F1
#
_cell.length_a   1.000
_cell.length_b   1.000
_cell.length_c   1.000
_cell.angle_alpha   90.00
_cell.angle_beta   90.00
_cell.angle_gamma   90.00
#
_symmetry.space_group_name_H-M   'P 1'
#
loop_
_entity.id
_entity.type
_entity.pdbx_description
1 polymer ?
#
loop_
_entity_poly.entity_id
_entity_poly.type
_entity_poly.pdbx_seq_one_letter_code
_entity_poly.pdbx_strand_id
1 'polypeptide(L)'
;MLSKSQARSFFLLGTALCSVAFVLLTVDTFKHIPKQTNEDEMTAEVVRGKQLWDKNNCMGCHTILGEGAYYAPELTKVYRRRGEVFIRSMLKDPQAMYPDGRKMINYHFSD
;
A
#
# COMPACT_ATOMS: atom_id res chain seq x y z
N MET A 1 -39.18 0.67 -24.32
CA MET A 1 -38.49 1.70 -23.52
C MET A 1 -39.08 1.69 -22.12
N LEU A 2 -38.26 1.75 -21.05
CA LEU A 2 -38.76 1.82 -19.67
C LEU A 2 -39.49 3.14 -19.45
N SER A 3 -40.57 3.14 -18.66
CA SER A 3 -41.18 4.38 -18.19
C SER A 3 -40.27 5.10 -17.19
N LYS A 4 -40.49 6.40 -16.96
CA LYS A 4 -39.71 7.19 -15.98
C LYS A 4 -39.76 6.56 -14.57
N SER A 5 -40.91 6.03 -14.18
CA SER A 5 -41.08 5.36 -12.88
C SER A 5 -40.31 4.02 -12.80
N GLN A 6 -40.36 3.24 -13.88
CA GLN A 6 -39.61 1.98 -13.97
C GLN A 6 -38.10 2.22 -13.94
N ALA A 7 -37.61 3.21 -14.68
CA ALA A 7 -36.20 3.60 -14.68
C ALA A 7 -35.73 4.06 -13.29
N ARG A 8 -36.53 4.87 -12.59
CA ARG A 8 -36.24 5.31 -11.21
C ARG A 8 -36.18 4.12 -10.25
N SER A 9 -37.14 3.21 -10.32
CA SER A 9 -37.20 2.04 -9.45
C SER A 9 -36.01 1.10 -9.70
N PHE A 10 -35.67 0.86 -10.96
CA PHE A 10 -34.50 0.09 -11.36
C PHE A 10 -33.20 0.69 -10.80
N PHE A 11 -33.01 2.00 -10.95
CA PHE A 11 -31.83 2.68 -10.43
C PHE A 11 -31.72 2.56 -8.90
N LEU A 12 -32.81 2.81 -8.17
CA LEU A 12 -32.79 2.78 -6.71
C LEU A 12 -32.58 1.37 -6.15
N LEU A 13 -33.29 0.38 -6.70
CA LEU A 13 -33.14 -1.02 -6.28
C LEU A 13 -31.77 -1.58 -6.64
N GLY A 14 -31.29 -1.31 -7.86
CA GLY A 14 -29.96 -1.72 -8.31
C GLY A 14 -28.87 -1.10 -7.45
N THR A 15 -28.96 0.20 -7.16
CA THR A 15 -28.02 0.88 -6.26
C THR A 15 -28.06 0.25 -4.88
N ALA A 16 -29.25 0.08 -4.29
CA ALA A 16 -29.38 -0.52 -2.95
C ALA A 16 -28.79 -1.93 -2.90
N LEU A 17 -29.07 -2.77 -3.90
CA LEU A 17 -28.51 -4.12 -3.99
C LEU A 17 -26.98 -4.11 -4.11
N CYS A 18 -26.43 -3.31 -5.01
CA CYS A 18 -24.98 -3.19 -5.19
C CYS A 18 -24.29 -2.63 -3.93
N SER A 19 -24.89 -1.64 -3.27
CA SER A 19 -24.38 -1.10 -2.01
C SER A 19 -24.38 -2.15 -0.90
N VAL A 20 -25.45 -2.93 -0.76
CA VAL A 20 -25.51 -4.04 0.20
C VAL A 20 -24.43 -5.08 -0.11
N ALA A 21 -24.29 -5.50 -1.37
CA ALA A 21 -23.26 -6.45 -1.78
C ALA A 21 -21.84 -5.92 -1.49
N PHE A 22 -21.57 -4.64 -1.79
CA PHE A 22 -20.30 -4.00 -1.48
C PHE A 22 -19.99 -4.02 0.02
N VAL A 23 -20.97 -3.67 0.88
CA VAL A 23 -20.78 -3.69 2.33
C VAL A 23 -20.53 -5.11 2.85
N LEU A 24 -21.29 -6.10 2.35
CA LEU A 24 -21.09 -7.50 2.75
C LEU A 24 -19.70 -8.01 2.37
N LEU A 25 -19.25 -7.76 1.15
CA LEU A 25 -17.92 -8.12 0.69
C LEU A 25 -16.82 -7.36 1.43
N THR A 26 -17.06 -6.10 1.80
CA THR A 26 -16.13 -5.30 2.62
C THR A 26 -15.95 -5.95 3.99
N VAL A 27 -17.05 -6.29 4.67
CA VAL A 27 -17.02 -6.97 5.97
C VAL A 27 -16.34 -8.34 5.87
N ASP A 28 -16.61 -9.10 4.82
CA ASP A 28 -15.94 -10.38 4.58
C ASP A 28 -14.43 -10.21 4.40
N THR A 29 -14.00 -9.21 3.63
CA THR A 29 -12.59 -8.88 3.44
C THR A 29 -11.91 -8.56 4.77
N PHE A 30 -12.50 -7.70 5.60
CA PHE A 30 -11.93 -7.34 6.91
C PHE A 30 -11.79 -8.54 7.86
N LYS A 31 -12.63 -9.57 7.73
CA LYS A 31 -12.49 -10.81 8.52
C LYS A 31 -11.31 -11.67 8.08
N HIS A 32 -10.92 -11.60 6.81
CA HIS A 32 -9.84 -12.41 6.24
C HIS A 32 -8.47 -11.73 6.30
N ILE A 33 -8.42 -10.40 6.32
CA ILE A 33 -7.16 -9.61 6.36
C ILE A 33 -6.20 -10.11 7.44
N PRO A 34 -6.58 -10.24 8.74
CA PRO A 34 -5.65 -10.61 9.80
C PRO A 34 -4.84 -11.87 9.50
N LYS A 35 -5.53 -12.90 8.97
CA LYS A 35 -4.91 -14.17 8.61
C LYS A 35 -4.05 -14.07 7.34
N GLN A 36 -4.47 -13.29 6.36
CA GLN A 36 -3.72 -13.12 5.10
C GLN A 36 -2.43 -12.29 5.28
N THR A 37 -2.40 -11.44 6.31
CA THR A 37 -1.24 -10.59 6.64
C THR A 37 -0.36 -11.14 7.76
N ASN A 38 -0.69 -12.31 8.33
CA ASN A 38 -0.07 -12.86 9.53
C ASN A 38 -0.02 -11.81 10.66
N GLU A 39 -1.15 -11.18 10.96
CA GLU A 39 -1.24 -10.08 11.94
C GLU A 39 -0.76 -10.51 13.34
N ASP A 40 -0.96 -11.78 13.69
CA ASP A 40 -0.48 -12.40 14.92
C ASP A 40 1.05 -12.52 15.01
N GLU A 41 1.74 -12.52 13.87
CA GLU A 41 3.21 -12.51 13.78
C GLU A 41 3.80 -11.09 13.70
N MET A 42 2.95 -10.05 13.69
CA MET A 42 3.39 -8.68 13.43
C MET A 42 4.09 -8.07 14.66
N THR A 43 5.41 -7.96 14.58
CA THR A 43 6.22 -7.40 15.68
C THR A 43 6.11 -5.87 15.76
N ALA A 44 6.51 -5.30 16.90
CA ALA A 44 6.55 -3.85 17.09
C ALA A 44 7.45 -3.14 16.06
N GLU A 45 8.53 -3.80 15.60
CA GLU A 45 9.42 -3.29 14.57
C GLU A 45 8.74 -3.22 13.20
N VAL A 46 7.91 -4.20 12.84
CA VAL A 46 7.14 -4.19 11.58
C VAL A 46 6.15 -3.02 11.59
N VAL A 47 5.43 -2.83 12.70
CA VAL A 47 4.50 -1.70 12.88
C VAL A 47 5.23 -0.36 12.80
N ARG A 48 6.38 -0.23 13.48
CA ARG A 48 7.23 0.97 13.40
C ARG A 48 7.74 1.22 11.98
N GLY A 49 8.12 0.18 11.25
CA GLY A 49 8.53 0.26 9.85
C GLY A 49 7.43 0.85 8.96
N LYS A 50 6.18 0.42 9.14
CA LYS A 50 5.02 1.00 8.45
C LYS A 50 4.80 2.48 8.81
N GLN A 51 4.94 2.84 10.08
CA GLN A 51 4.81 4.23 10.52
C GLN A 51 5.90 5.12 9.90
N LEU A 52 7.14 4.64 9.82
CA LEU A 52 8.23 5.34 9.15
C LEU A 52 7.94 5.49 7.65
N TRP A 53 7.46 4.44 7.01
CA TRP A 53 7.06 4.45 5.60
C TRP A 53 6.01 5.55 5.30
N ASP A 54 4.97 5.63 6.12
CA ASP A 54 3.89 6.60 5.94
C ASP A 54 4.36 8.02 6.26
N LYS A 55 5.02 8.21 7.42
CA LYS A 55 5.45 9.53 7.91
C LYS A 55 6.43 10.21 6.96
N ASN A 56 7.27 9.43 6.28
CA ASN A 56 8.28 9.93 5.35
C ASN A 56 7.79 9.99 3.89
N ASN A 57 6.50 9.71 3.66
CA ASN A 57 5.84 9.72 2.36
C ASN A 57 6.59 8.87 1.31
N CYS A 58 7.04 7.67 1.69
CA CYS A 58 7.80 6.81 0.78
C CYS A 58 6.98 6.42 -0.46
N MET A 59 5.65 6.26 -0.33
CA MET A 59 4.72 6.04 -1.46
C MET A 59 4.65 7.23 -2.43
N GLY A 60 5.07 8.43 -2.02
CA GLY A 60 5.16 9.59 -2.89
C GLY A 60 6.19 9.42 -4.02
N CYS A 61 7.12 8.46 -3.89
CA CYS A 61 8.07 8.10 -4.95
C CYS A 61 8.01 6.62 -5.35
N HIS A 62 7.78 5.72 -4.40
CA HIS A 62 7.79 4.26 -4.59
C HIS A 62 6.38 3.67 -4.64
N THR A 63 6.29 2.39 -5.02
CA THR A 63 5.09 1.56 -4.84
C THR A 63 5.34 0.39 -3.88
N ILE A 64 4.28 -0.01 -3.15
CA ILE A 64 4.17 -1.30 -2.47
C ILE A 64 2.86 -1.94 -2.91
N LEU A 65 2.90 -3.23 -3.23
CA LEU A 65 1.83 -4.02 -3.82
C LEU A 65 1.25 -3.39 -5.09
N GLY A 66 2.08 -2.64 -5.84
CA GLY A 66 1.68 -1.94 -7.06
C GLY A 66 1.06 -0.56 -6.82
N GLU A 67 0.79 -0.17 -5.58
CA GLU A 67 0.16 1.10 -5.22
C GLU A 67 1.18 2.13 -4.74
N GLY A 68 1.08 3.36 -5.25
CA GLY A 68 2.01 4.47 -4.96
C GLY A 68 2.41 5.25 -6.21
N ALA A 69 3.58 5.88 -6.18
CA ALA A 69 4.13 6.63 -7.31
C ALA A 69 5.14 5.83 -8.14
N TYR A 70 5.40 6.30 -9.37
CA TYR A 70 6.25 5.61 -10.35
C TYR A 70 7.61 6.29 -10.57
N TYR A 71 8.01 7.16 -9.64
CA TYR A 71 9.31 7.84 -9.70
C TYR A 71 10.46 6.93 -9.24
N ALA A 72 10.21 5.96 -8.38
CA ALA A 72 11.23 5.06 -7.86
C ALA A 72 10.73 3.60 -7.89
N PRO A 73 11.63 2.61 -7.73
CA PRO A 73 11.27 1.20 -7.89
C PRO A 73 10.18 0.73 -6.93
N GLU A 74 9.43 -0.27 -7.36
CA GLU A 74 8.52 -1.08 -6.54
C GLU A 74 9.29 -1.77 -5.39
N LEU A 75 8.71 -1.86 -4.18
CA LEU A 75 9.41 -2.33 -2.98
C LEU A 75 8.84 -3.59 -2.29
N THR A 76 7.68 -4.14 -2.66
CA THR A 76 7.06 -5.35 -2.05
C THR A 76 8.03 -6.50 -1.88
N LYS A 77 8.84 -6.77 -2.91
CA LYS A 77 9.78 -7.90 -2.91
C LYS A 77 11.24 -7.45 -2.87
N VAL A 78 11.51 -6.20 -2.46
CA VAL A 78 12.88 -5.66 -2.42
C VAL A 78 13.78 -6.46 -1.50
N TYR A 79 13.27 -6.91 -0.35
CA TYR A 79 14.03 -7.77 0.56
C TYR A 79 14.50 -9.06 -0.11
N ARG A 80 13.60 -9.75 -0.84
CA ARG A 80 13.96 -10.95 -1.61
C ARG A 80 14.93 -10.64 -2.75
N ARG A 81 14.77 -9.49 -3.43
CA ARG A 81 15.59 -9.11 -4.60
C ARG A 81 17.00 -8.62 -4.23
N ARG A 82 17.17 -8.00 -3.05
CA ARG A 82 18.39 -7.24 -2.71
C ARG A 82 18.96 -7.54 -1.33
N GLY A 83 18.18 -8.10 -0.41
CA GLY A 83 18.60 -8.40 0.95
C GLY A 83 18.67 -7.18 1.88
N GLU A 84 18.83 -7.47 3.18
CA GLU A 84 18.86 -6.48 4.26
C GLU A 84 20.00 -5.46 4.12
N VAL A 85 21.22 -5.94 3.85
CA VAL A 85 22.42 -5.09 3.76
C VAL A 85 22.23 -3.99 2.72
N PHE A 86 21.69 -4.34 1.54
CA PHE A 86 21.40 -3.36 0.51
C PHE A 86 20.37 -2.32 0.96
N ILE A 87 19.26 -2.76 1.56
CA ILE A 87 18.20 -1.87 2.02
C ILE A 87 18.74 -0.90 3.07
N ARG A 88 19.53 -1.39 4.03
CA ARG A 88 20.13 -0.56 5.07
C ARG A 88 21.10 0.47 4.48
N SER A 89 21.95 0.09 3.54
CA SER A 89 22.86 1.02 2.85
C SER A 89 22.10 2.08 2.05
N MET A 90 21.05 1.69 1.34
CA MET A 90 20.17 2.60 0.60
C MET A 90 19.49 3.64 1.50
N LEU A 91 19.06 3.24 2.70
CA LEU A 91 18.43 4.15 3.65
C LEU A 91 19.45 5.08 4.35
N LYS A 92 20.71 4.66 4.50
CA LYS A 92 21.78 5.45 5.11
C LYS A 92 22.34 6.54 4.18
N ASP A 93 22.61 6.19 2.93
CA ASP A 93 23.10 7.14 1.92
C ASP A 93 22.67 6.75 0.50
N PRO A 94 21.47 7.16 0.05
CA PRO A 94 20.99 6.82 -1.28
C PRO A 94 21.81 7.47 -2.41
N GLN A 95 22.44 8.62 -2.16
CA GLN A 95 23.17 9.37 -3.18
C GLN A 95 24.53 8.73 -3.45
N ALA A 96 25.18 8.17 -2.42
CA ALA A 96 26.37 7.35 -2.61
C ALA A 96 26.06 6.07 -3.41
N MET A 97 24.87 5.49 -3.21
CA MET A 97 24.46 4.26 -3.92
C MET A 97 24.12 4.51 -5.40
N TYR A 98 23.51 5.65 -5.71
CA TYR A 98 23.12 6.04 -7.07
C TYR A 98 23.46 7.52 -7.35
N PRO A 99 24.75 7.86 -7.58
CA PRO A 99 25.19 9.24 -7.71
C PRO A 99 24.53 9.98 -8.88
N ASP A 100 24.40 9.30 -10.02
CA ASP A 100 23.80 9.87 -11.24
C ASP A 100 22.32 9.49 -11.41
N GLY A 101 21.74 8.82 -10.41
CA GLY A 101 20.36 8.35 -10.43
C GLY A 101 19.33 9.41 -10.03
N ARG A 102 18.06 8.97 -10.07
CA ARG A 102 16.95 9.69 -9.44
C ARG A 102 17.25 9.89 -7.95
N LYS A 103 16.89 11.06 -7.43
CA LYS A 103 17.29 11.48 -6.07
C LYS A 103 16.28 10.98 -5.04
N MET A 104 16.79 10.44 -3.95
CA MET A 104 16.04 10.11 -2.74
C MET A 104 16.55 10.99 -1.60
N ILE A 105 15.66 11.36 -0.67
CA ILE A 105 16.05 12.14 0.51
C ILE A 105 16.82 11.24 1.48
N ASN A 106 17.87 11.78 2.10
CA ASN A 106 18.46 11.15 3.26
C ASN A 106 17.63 11.53 4.50
N TYR A 107 16.98 10.54 5.10
CA TYR A 107 16.11 10.76 6.27
C TYR A 107 16.87 10.75 7.59
N HIS A 108 18.19 10.51 7.57
CA HIS A 108 19.04 10.44 8.75
C HIS A 108 18.51 9.50 9.83
N PHE A 109 18.03 8.31 9.41
CA PHE A 109 17.54 7.30 10.35
C PHE A 109 18.66 6.82 11.27
N SER A 110 18.31 6.63 12.55
CA SER A 110 19.16 5.92 13.49
C SER A 110 19.12 4.43 13.19
N ASP A 111 20.14 3.73 13.68
CA ASP A 111 20.08 2.29 13.84
C ASP A 111 19.02 1.87 14.87
#